data_AF-A0A4R6KWX3-F1
#
_entry.id   AF-A0A4R6KWX3-F1
#
_cell.length_a   1.000
_cell.length_b   1.000
_cell.length_c   1.000
_cell.angle_alpha   90.00
_cell.angle_beta   90.00
_cell.angle_gamma   90.00
#
_symmetry.space_group_name_H-M   'P 1'
#
loop_
_entity.id
_entity.type
_entity.pdbx_description
1 polymer ?
#
loop_
_entity_poly.entity_id
_entity_poly.type
_entity_poly.pdbx_seq_one_letter_code
_entity_poly.pdbx_strand_id
1 'polypeptide(L)'
;MPDNVLRCSFCGKAKDEIERLIAGPGVFICNECVDLSVQVINEQPIASFPPLDGKSDEELLADMARLDKSRGQVEAAVQDRVLRLRSRSVTWARIGEALGISRQSAWERFSGEE
;
A
#
# COMPACT_ATOMS: atom_id res chain seq x y z
N MET A 1 -9.53 -14.19 12.42
CA MET A 1 -8.67 -13.35 11.56
C MET A 1 -8.49 -12.05 12.30
N PRO A 2 -7.27 -11.52 12.49
CA PRO A 2 -7.14 -10.20 13.09
C PRO A 2 -7.90 -9.22 12.21
N ASP A 3 -8.76 -8.40 12.81
CA ASP A 3 -9.53 -7.38 12.10
C ASP A 3 -8.56 -6.52 11.30
N ASN A 4 -8.50 -6.74 9.99
CA ASN A 4 -7.63 -5.98 9.11
C ASN A 4 -8.27 -4.61 8.92
N VAL A 5 -8.07 -3.75 9.93
CA VAL A 5 -8.63 -2.41 9.99
C VAL A 5 -8.21 -1.68 8.72
N LEU A 6 -9.18 -1.41 7.84
CA LEU A 6 -8.94 -0.67 6.60
C LEU A 6 -8.51 0.74 6.97
N ARG A 7 -7.37 1.16 6.44
CA ARG A 7 -6.75 2.47 6.71
C ARG A 7 -6.51 3.21 5.41
N CYS A 8 -6.69 4.53 5.46
CA CYS A 8 -6.32 5.41 4.36
C CYS A 8 -4.79 5.36 4.14
N SER A 9 -4.35 5.09 2.91
CA SER A 9 -2.94 5.05 2.54
C SER A 9 -2.29 6.45 2.59
N PHE A 10 -3.08 7.53 2.55
CA PHE A 10 -2.59 8.92 2.54
C PHE A 10 -2.44 9.55 3.93
N CYS A 11 -3.38 9.34 4.85
CA CYS A 11 -3.29 9.86 6.24
C CYS A 11 -3.11 8.78 7.32
N GLY A 12 -3.41 7.50 7.06
CA GLY A 12 -3.22 6.39 8.01
C GLY A 12 -4.37 6.17 8.98
N LYS A 13 -5.34 7.11 9.00
CA LYS A 13 -6.59 6.98 9.75
C LYS A 13 -7.33 5.71 9.34
N ALA A 14 -7.88 5.02 10.32
CA ALA A 14 -8.75 3.87 10.13
C ALA A 14 -10.14 4.31 9.65
N LYS A 15 -10.88 3.36 9.07
CA LYS A 15 -12.21 3.58 8.50
C LYS A 15 -13.22 4.15 9.51
N ASP A 16 -13.07 3.84 10.79
CA ASP A 16 -13.90 4.35 11.89
C ASP A 16 -13.55 5.80 12.30
N GLU A 17 -12.37 6.29 11.93
CA GLU A 17 -11.90 7.65 12.20
C GLU A 17 -12.29 8.66 11.08
N ILE A 18 -12.99 8.21 10.04
CA ILE A 18 -13.30 9.00 8.83
C ILE A 18 -14.72 8.75 8.33
N GLU A 19 -15.30 9.71 7.61
CA GLU A 19 -16.66 9.58 7.06
C GLU A 19 -16.72 8.57 5.90
N ARG A 20 -15.76 8.65 4.97
CA ARG A 20 -15.74 7.78 3.77
C ARG A 20 -14.34 7.31 3.44
N LEU A 21 -14.25 6.04 3.05
CA LEU A 21 -13.03 5.41 2.56
C LEU A 21 -13.29 4.76 1.20
N ILE A 22 -12.58 5.22 0.18
CA ILE A 22 -12.60 4.65 -1.17
C ILE A 22 -11.55 3.54 -1.22
N ALA A 23 -11.95 2.35 -1.66
CA ALA A 23 -11.09 1.18 -1.73
C ALA A 23 -10.65 0.85 -3.15
N GLY A 24 -9.34 0.75 -3.34
CA GLY A 24 -8.69 0.25 -4.55
C GLY A 24 -7.96 -1.08 -4.33
N PRO A 25 -7.35 -1.62 -5.39
CA PRO A 25 -6.45 -2.78 -5.35
C PRO A 25 -5.25 -2.65 -4.41
N GLY A 26 -5.44 -2.86 -3.10
CA GLY A 26 -4.35 -2.81 -2.10
C GLY A 26 -4.00 -1.40 -1.60
N VAL A 27 -4.79 -0.40 -1.96
CA VAL A 27 -4.62 1.01 -1.55
C VAL A 27 -5.97 1.64 -1.28
N PHE A 28 -6.03 2.60 -0.37
CA PHE A 28 -7.28 3.24 0.05
C PHE A 28 -7.08 4.75 0.22
N ILE A 29 -8.11 5.55 -0.07
CA ILE A 29 -8.07 7.01 0.13
C ILE A 29 -9.38 7.49 0.78
N CYS A 30 -9.29 8.35 1.79
CA CYS A 30 -10.46 8.92 2.47
C CYS A 30 -10.93 10.23 1.83
N ASN A 31 -12.14 10.67 2.17
CA ASN A 31 -12.70 11.93 1.69
C ASN A 31 -11.80 13.14 1.99
N GLU A 32 -11.29 13.27 3.23
CA GLU A 32 -10.41 14.38 3.61
C GLU A 32 -9.14 14.46 2.74
N CYS A 33 -8.53 13.30 2.43
CA CYS A 33 -7.34 13.26 1.57
C CYS A 33 -7.66 13.55 0.11
N VAL A 34 -8.86 13.18 -0.38
CA VAL A 34 -9.32 13.58 -1.72
C VAL A 34 -9.46 15.10 -1.78
N ASP A 35 -10.14 15.72 -0.81
CA ASP A 35 -10.35 17.17 -0.76
C ASP A 35 -9.02 17.92 -0.72
N LEU A 36 -8.08 17.49 0.13
CA LEU A 36 -6.73 18.05 0.19
C LEU A 36 -5.98 17.89 -1.14
N SER A 37 -6.08 16.71 -1.78
CA SER A 37 -5.40 16.46 -3.07
C SER A 37 -5.95 17.38 -4.16
N VAL A 38 -7.27 17.60 -4.20
CA VAL A 38 -7.92 18.52 -5.14
C VAL A 38 -7.45 19.96 -4.91
N GLN A 39 -7.32 20.39 -3.65
CA GLN A 39 -6.78 21.72 -3.31
C GLN A 39 -5.33 21.90 -3.78
N VAL A 40 -4.47 20.91 -3.51
CA VAL A 40 -3.05 20.91 -3.94
C VAL A 40 -2.93 20.96 -5.46
N ILE A 41 -3.75 20.18 -6.19
CA ILE A 41 -3.74 20.13 -7.65
C ILE A 41 -4.21 21.45 -8.26
N ASN A 42 -5.24 22.08 -7.66
CA ASN A 42 -5.91 23.20 -8.30
C ASN A 42 -5.24 24.57 -8.08
N GLU A 43 -4.71 24.92 -6.90
CA GLU A 43 -4.45 26.36 -6.65
C GLU A 43 -3.23 26.83 -5.82
N GLN A 44 -2.51 26.05 -5.00
CA GLN A 44 -1.34 26.62 -4.29
C GLN A 44 -0.20 25.60 -4.08
N PRO A 45 1.09 26.00 -4.17
CA PRO A 45 2.22 25.16 -3.84
C PRO A 45 2.25 24.91 -2.34
N ILE A 46 1.37 24.04 -1.85
CA ILE A 46 1.51 23.43 -0.54
C ILE A 46 2.66 22.44 -0.68
N ALA A 47 3.70 22.59 0.13
CA ALA A 47 4.92 21.78 0.04
C ALA A 47 4.55 20.29 -0.17
N SER A 48 4.96 19.77 -1.33
CA SER A 48 4.67 18.42 -1.79
C SER A 48 5.27 17.41 -0.83
N PHE A 49 4.49 16.87 0.11
CA PHE A 49 5.01 16.20 1.29
C PHE A 49 5.93 17.13 2.13
N PRO A 50 5.78 17.22 3.46
CA PRO A 50 6.74 17.97 4.26
C PRO A 50 8.15 17.42 4.00
N PRO A 51 9.14 18.28 3.64
CA PRO A 51 10.51 17.85 3.41
C PRO A 51 11.02 17.03 4.59
N LEU A 52 11.76 15.96 4.30
CA LEU A 52 12.33 15.10 5.36
C LEU A 52 13.30 15.90 6.25
N ASP A 53 13.99 16.88 5.67
CA ASP A 53 15.01 17.70 6.34
C ASP A 53 14.49 18.53 7.54
N GLY A 54 13.16 18.62 7.72
CA GLY A 54 12.52 19.30 8.85
C GLY A 54 11.92 18.39 9.91
N LYS A 55 12.05 17.05 9.77
CA LYS A 55 11.45 16.08 10.68
C LYS A 55 12.44 15.62 11.75
N SER A 56 11.95 15.47 12.97
CA SER A 56 12.65 14.76 14.05
C SER A 56 12.71 13.26 13.79
N ASP A 57 13.63 12.58 14.46
CA ASP A 57 13.75 11.12 14.39
C ASP A 57 12.45 10.40 14.77
N GLU A 58 11.72 10.91 15.78
CA GLU A 58 10.44 10.35 16.22
C GLU A 58 9.37 10.46 15.12
N GLU A 59 9.32 11.59 14.41
CA GLU A 59 8.41 11.77 13.28
C GLU A 59 8.75 10.83 12.13
N LEU A 60 10.04 10.61 11.84
CA LEU A 60 10.49 9.67 10.81
C LEU A 60 10.17 8.23 11.20
N LEU A 61 10.35 7.84 12.46
CA LEU A 61 9.98 6.51 12.96
C LEU A 61 8.47 6.26 12.87
N ALA A 62 7.65 7.27 13.19
CA ALA A 62 6.20 7.21 13.03
C ALA A 62 5.80 7.06 11.55
N ASP A 63 6.46 7.79 10.64
CA ASP A 63 6.27 7.64 9.20
C ASP A 63 6.63 6.24 8.71
N MET A 64 7.73 5.65 9.21
CA MET A 64 8.13 4.28 8.84
C MET A 64 7.06 3.26 9.21
N ALA A 65 6.50 3.32 10.43
CA ALA A 65 5.42 2.45 10.84
C ALA A 65 4.17 2.61 9.96
N ARG A 66 3.91 3.83 9.48
CA ARG A 66 2.79 4.14 8.59
C ARG A 66 3.01 3.60 7.17
N LEU A 67 4.21 3.81 6.63
CA LEU A 67 4.62 3.32 5.31
C LEU A 67 4.66 1.80 5.25
N ASP A 68 5.17 1.14 6.30
CA ASP A 68 5.20 -0.32 6.41
C ASP A 68 3.79 -0.93 6.37
N LYS A 69 2.83 -0.33 7.07
CA LYS A 69 1.42 -0.74 7.00
C LYS A 69 0.85 -0.60 5.59
N SER A 70 1.13 0.50 4.91
CA SER A 70 0.71 0.70 3.51
C SER A 70 1.37 -0.32 2.57
N ARG A 71 2.68 -0.61 2.77
CA ARG A 71 3.41 -1.66 2.04
C ARG A 71 2.72 -3.01 2.22
N GLY A 72 2.39 -3.37 3.46
CA GLY A 72 1.69 -4.61 3.78
C GLY A 72 0.34 -4.75 3.07
N GLN A 73 -0.42 -3.65 2.92
CA GLN A 73 -1.68 -3.66 2.15
C GLN A 73 -1.46 -4.00 0.68
N VAL A 74 -0.43 -3.40 0.05
CA VAL A 74 -0.07 -3.67 -1.34
C VAL A 74 0.50 -5.09 -1.50
N GLU A 75 1.34 -5.55 -0.58
CA GLU A 75 1.90 -6.91 -0.58
C GLU A 75 0.82 -7.98 -0.45
N ALA A 76 -0.12 -7.81 0.50
CA ALA A 76 -1.27 -8.70 0.66
C ALA A 76 -2.14 -8.71 -0.60
N ALA A 77 -2.29 -7.54 -1.24
CA ALA A 77 -2.94 -7.43 -2.52
C ALA A 77 -2.22 -8.26 -3.59
N VAL A 78 -0.91 -8.11 -3.77
CA VAL A 78 -0.13 -8.89 -4.74
C VAL A 78 -0.26 -10.39 -4.45
N GLN A 79 -0.18 -10.80 -3.18
CA GLN A 79 -0.33 -12.19 -2.76
C GLN A 79 -1.66 -12.80 -3.20
N ASP A 80 -2.79 -12.10 -3.00
CA ASP A 80 -4.11 -12.58 -3.48
C ASP A 80 -4.14 -12.81 -5.00
N ARG A 81 -3.53 -11.91 -5.78
CA ARG A 81 -3.45 -12.09 -7.24
C ARG A 81 -2.56 -13.27 -7.61
N VAL A 82 -1.42 -13.42 -6.96
CA VAL A 82 -0.51 -14.56 -7.19
C VAL A 82 -1.22 -15.87 -6.89
N LEU A 83 -1.92 -15.98 -5.75
CA LEU A 83 -2.69 -17.18 -5.40
C LEU A 83 -3.76 -17.50 -6.45
N ARG A 84 -4.50 -16.49 -6.94
CA ARG A 84 -5.47 -16.66 -8.04
C ARG A 84 -4.82 -17.08 -9.37
N LEU A 85 -3.62 -16.60 -9.67
CA LEU A 85 -2.88 -17.01 -10.87
C LEU A 85 -2.40 -18.46 -10.73
N ARG A 86 -1.92 -18.85 -9.54
CA ARG A 86 -1.49 -20.21 -9.23
C ARG A 86 -2.65 -21.20 -9.25
N SER A 87 -3.84 -20.82 -8.78
CA SER A 87 -5.05 -21.65 -8.88
C SER A 87 -5.51 -21.89 -10.33
N ARG A 88 -5.02 -21.07 -11.28
CA ARG A 88 -5.23 -21.22 -12.73
C ARG A 88 -4.02 -21.82 -13.44
N SER A 89 -3.12 -22.45 -12.69
CA SER A 89 -1.92 -23.12 -13.19
C SER A 89 -0.92 -22.21 -13.94
N VAL A 90 -0.98 -20.88 -13.74
CA VAL A 90 0.00 -19.95 -14.32
C VAL A 90 1.36 -20.20 -13.69
N THR A 91 2.41 -20.41 -14.50
CA THR A 91 3.75 -20.78 -14.02
C THR A 91 4.43 -19.66 -13.23
N TRP A 92 5.31 -20.05 -12.30
CA TRP A 92 6.16 -19.09 -11.56
C TRP A 92 7.05 -18.24 -12.47
N ALA A 93 7.42 -18.76 -13.65
CA ALA A 93 8.18 -17.99 -14.64
C ALA A 93 7.37 -16.80 -15.17
N ARG A 94 6.10 -17.02 -15.53
CA ARG A 94 5.21 -15.95 -16.00
C ARG A 94 4.84 -14.95 -14.92
N ILE A 95 4.66 -15.42 -13.68
CA ILE A 95 4.40 -14.55 -12.52
C ILE A 95 5.64 -13.69 -12.22
N GLY A 96 6.84 -14.28 -12.23
CA GLY A 96 8.09 -13.55 -12.05
C GLY A 96 8.31 -12.50 -13.13
N GLU A 97 8.10 -12.85 -14.40
CA GLU A 97 8.16 -11.92 -15.53
C GLU A 97 7.24 -10.72 -15.34
N ALA A 98 5.98 -10.94 -14.96
CA ALA A 98 5.02 -9.86 -14.70
C ALA A 98 5.40 -8.95 -13.53
N LEU A 99 6.17 -9.45 -12.57
CA LEU A 99 6.65 -8.72 -11.40
C LEU A 99 8.08 -8.16 -11.57
N GLY A 100 8.72 -8.40 -12.71
CA GLY A 100 10.11 -7.99 -12.97
C GLY A 100 11.16 -8.73 -12.14
N ILE A 101 10.86 -9.95 -11.68
CA ILE A 101 11.76 -10.78 -10.85
C ILE A 101 12.00 -12.17 -11.47
N SER A 102 13.01 -12.87 -10.98
CA SER A 102 13.31 -14.23 -11.46
C SER A 102 12.21 -15.23 -11.07
N ARG A 103 12.10 -16.35 -11.80
CA ARG A 103 11.24 -17.49 -11.44
C ARG A 103 11.50 -17.96 -10.00
N GLN A 104 12.77 -18.03 -9.62
CA GLN A 104 13.18 -18.48 -8.28
C GLN A 104 12.69 -17.50 -7.21
N SER A 105 12.94 -16.20 -7.39
CA SER A 105 12.48 -15.16 -6.47
C SER A 105 10.95 -15.12 -6.35
N ALA A 106 10.22 -15.38 -7.44
CA ALA A 106 8.76 -15.47 -7.39
C ALA A 106 8.27 -16.71 -6.62
N TRP A 107 8.95 -17.85 -6.74
CA TRP A 107 8.63 -19.04 -5.96
C TRP A 107 8.95 -18.82 -4.49
N GLU A 108 10.18 -18.42 -4.15
CA GLU A 108 10.63 -18.15 -2.76
C GLU A 108 9.71 -17.16 -2.05
N ARG A 109 9.26 -16.11 -2.74
CA ARG A 109 8.43 -15.06 -2.14
C ARG A 109 6.98 -15.49 -1.89
N PHE A 110 6.43 -16.39 -2.71
CA PHE A 110 4.97 -16.58 -2.78
C PHE A 110 4.48 -18.03 -2.67
N SER A 111 5.37 -19.04 -2.68
CA SER A 111 4.98 -20.45 -2.55
C SER A 111 4.43 -20.80 -1.18
N GLY A 112 4.82 -20.06 -0.13
CA GLY A 112 4.50 -20.39 1.26
C GLY A 112 5.27 -21.61 1.79
N GLU A 113 6.30 -22.05 1.07
CA GLU A 113 7.22 -23.11 1.49
C GLU A 113 8.48 -22.44 2.09
N GLU A 114 8.57 -22.43 3.43
CA GLU A 114 9.86 -22.36 4.14
C GLU A 114 10.50 -23.75 4.19
#